data_AF-A0A4S8QJP1-F1
#
_entry.id   AF-A0A4S8QJP1-F1
#
_cell.length_a   1.000
_cell.length_b   1.000
_cell.length_c   1.000
_cell.angle_alpha   90.00
_cell.angle_beta   90.00
_cell.angle_gamma   90.00
#
_symmetry.space_group_name_H-M   'P 1'
#
loop_
_entity.id
_entity.type
_entity.pdbx_description
1 polymer ?
#
loop_
_entity_poly.entity_id
_entity_poly.type
_entity_poly.pdbx_seq_one_letter_code
_entity_poly.pdbx_strand_id
1 'polypeptide(L)'
;MSQVIPTQRLQNNHIEALEIDFEQYIRERRQDCRSWNQTITGTLSNKITQCEIAIEKLDKEIDFCDERASSIELDRVSPPDYQCWLLENYEQLLSILYALKAWFRQYQDDYEALHHALSNRDAATAEEIQRDLEEPSEYGLPTEEESESDLGGDSDMEEDSDDGSEP
;
A
#
# COMPACT_ATOMS: atom_id res chain seq x y z
N MET A 1 -25.27 -12.63 -47.50
CA MET A 1 -24.17 -13.25 -46.73
C MET A 1 -24.11 -12.54 -45.38
N SER A 2 -24.69 -13.14 -44.34
CA SER A 2 -24.61 -12.58 -42.98
C SER A 2 -23.24 -12.90 -42.41
N GLN A 3 -22.45 -11.88 -42.09
CA GLN A 3 -21.28 -12.05 -41.26
C GLN A 3 -21.75 -12.37 -39.84
N VAL A 4 -21.60 -13.63 -39.45
CA VAL A 4 -21.75 -14.06 -38.05
C VAL A 4 -20.45 -13.64 -37.36
N ILE A 5 -20.49 -12.55 -36.61
CA ILE A 5 -19.39 -12.18 -35.72
C ILE A 5 -19.30 -13.30 -34.66
N PRO A 6 -18.15 -13.97 -34.48
CA PRO A 6 -18.04 -15.06 -33.52
C PRO A 6 -18.20 -14.48 -32.11
N THR A 7 -19.30 -14.83 -31.45
CA THR A 7 -19.62 -14.45 -30.06
C THR A 7 -18.55 -14.93 -29.07
N GLN A 8 -17.72 -15.90 -29.47
CA GLN A 8 -16.57 -16.41 -28.72
C GLN A 8 -15.49 -15.37 -28.45
N ARG A 9 -15.35 -14.32 -29.30
CA ARG A 9 -14.31 -13.30 -29.09
C ARG A 9 -14.69 -12.24 -28.03
N LEU A 10 -15.94 -12.21 -27.58
CA LEU A 10 -16.43 -11.26 -26.57
C LEU A 10 -16.42 -11.85 -25.15
N GLN A 11 -16.37 -13.18 -25.02
CA GLN A 11 -16.33 -13.85 -23.71
C GLN A 11 -14.91 -14.03 -23.17
N ASN A 12 -13.89 -14.08 -24.04
CA ASN A 12 -12.51 -14.37 -23.63
C ASN A 12 -11.74 -13.18 -23.03
N ASN A 13 -12.27 -11.95 -23.07
CA ASN A 13 -11.52 -10.75 -22.69
C ASN A 13 -12.13 -9.99 -21.48
N HIS A 14 -13.05 -10.59 -20.72
CA HIS A 14 -13.68 -9.88 -19.60
C HIS A 14 -12.73 -9.66 -18.43
N ILE A 15 -11.89 -10.66 -18.11
CA ILE A 15 -10.93 -10.58 -17.00
C ILE A 15 -9.68 -9.75 -17.35
N GLU A 16 -9.25 -9.72 -18.63
CA GLU A 16 -8.09 -8.92 -19.07
C GLU A 16 -8.36 -7.42 -18.89
N ALA A 17 -9.63 -7.00 -18.99
CA ALA A 17 -10.04 -5.61 -18.70
C ALA A 17 -9.99 -5.27 -17.20
N LEU A 18 -9.77 -6.28 -16.35
CA LEU A 18 -9.56 -6.14 -14.91
C LEU A 18 -8.08 -6.14 -14.56
N GLU A 19 -7.18 -6.51 -15.47
CA GLU A 19 -5.74 -6.36 -15.26
C GLU A 19 -5.38 -4.87 -15.23
N ILE A 20 -4.62 -4.49 -14.21
CA ILE A 20 -4.00 -3.18 -14.07
C ILE A 20 -2.50 -3.35 -13.94
N ASP A 21 -1.75 -2.28 -14.17
CA ASP A 21 -0.34 -2.24 -13.79
C ASP A 21 -0.27 -2.10 -12.26
N PHE A 22 -0.27 -3.23 -11.55
CA PHE A 22 -0.29 -3.28 -10.09
C PHE A 22 0.87 -2.53 -9.46
N GLU A 23 2.07 -2.66 -10.03
CA GLU A 23 3.28 -2.00 -9.54
C GLU A 23 3.16 -0.48 -9.66
N GLN A 24 2.75 0.01 -10.84
CA GLN A 24 2.51 1.44 -11.04
C GLN A 24 1.40 1.96 -10.12
N TYR A 25 0.31 1.19 -9.96
CA TYR A 25 -0.82 1.58 -9.11
C TYR A 25 -0.42 1.66 -7.63
N ILE A 26 0.33 0.68 -7.12
CA ILE A 26 0.86 0.70 -5.74
C ILE A 26 1.75 1.93 -5.53
N ARG A 27 2.65 2.22 -6.47
CA ARG A 27 3.54 3.40 -6.40
C ARG A 27 2.74 4.69 -6.32
N GLU A 28 1.71 4.84 -7.16
CA GLU A 28 0.81 5.99 -7.17
C GLU A 28 0.07 6.13 -5.83
N ARG A 29 -0.50 5.06 -5.29
CA ARG A 29 -1.21 5.09 -3.99
C ARG A 29 -0.30 5.46 -2.82
N ARG A 30 0.94 4.94 -2.79
CA ARG A 30 1.96 5.36 -1.82
C ARG A 30 2.29 6.84 -1.95
N GLN A 31 2.41 7.35 -3.17
CA GLN A 31 2.68 8.76 -3.43
C GLN A 31 1.51 9.67 -3.05
N ASP A 32 0.28 9.26 -3.32
CA ASP A 32 -0.93 9.96 -2.89
C ASP A 32 -0.97 10.08 -1.37
N CYS A 33 -0.70 8.99 -0.65
CA CYS A 33 -0.66 8.99 0.81
C CYS A 33 0.45 9.90 1.37
N ARG A 34 1.64 9.90 0.75
CA ARG A 34 2.70 10.86 1.07
C ARG A 34 2.22 12.30 0.91
N SER A 35 1.57 12.59 -0.21
CA SER A 35 1.06 13.93 -0.50
C SER A 35 -0.01 14.33 0.51
N TRP A 36 -0.96 13.45 0.83
CA TRP A 36 -2.01 13.74 1.81
C TRP A 36 -1.42 13.99 3.20
N ASN A 37 -0.47 13.17 3.64
CA ASN A 37 0.20 13.38 4.92
C ASN A 37 0.91 14.75 5.00
N GLN A 38 1.62 15.16 3.94
CA GLN A 38 2.25 16.48 3.87
C GLN A 38 1.25 17.64 3.93
N THR A 39 -0.01 17.40 3.55
CA THR A 39 -1.07 18.41 3.64
C THR A 39 -1.77 18.47 5.00
N ILE A 40 -1.51 17.50 5.90
CA ILE A 40 -2.05 17.49 7.27
C ILE A 40 -1.39 18.63 8.05
N THR A 41 -2.15 19.70 8.30
CA THR A 41 -1.60 20.92 8.92
C THR A 41 -2.68 21.76 9.59
N GLY A 42 -2.27 22.80 10.31
CA GLY A 42 -3.19 23.72 10.99
C GLY A 42 -3.67 23.22 12.36
N THR A 43 -4.92 23.52 12.70
CA THR A 43 -5.51 23.17 14.00
C THR A 43 -5.75 21.68 14.14
N LEU A 44 -5.82 21.15 15.37
CA LEU A 44 -6.09 19.73 15.62
C LEU A 44 -7.39 19.26 14.93
N SER A 45 -8.46 20.05 15.00
CA SER A 45 -9.71 19.74 14.30
C SER A 45 -9.52 19.65 12.79
N ASN A 46 -8.70 20.51 12.18
CA ASN A 46 -8.42 20.42 10.74
C ASN A 46 -7.61 19.17 10.42
N LYS A 47 -6.60 18.84 11.24
CA LYS A 47 -5.79 17.65 11.07
C LYS A 47 -6.61 16.35 11.16
N ILE A 48 -7.53 16.27 12.12
CA ILE A 48 -8.49 15.15 12.26
C ILE A 48 -9.33 15.02 10.98
N THR A 49 -9.96 16.11 10.53
CA THR A 49 -10.77 16.10 9.31
C THR A 49 -9.96 15.73 8.05
N GLN A 50 -8.70 16.14 7.98
CA GLN A 50 -7.82 15.75 6.86
C GLN A 50 -7.49 14.25 6.88
N CYS A 51 -7.31 13.65 8.08
CA CYS A 51 -7.16 12.20 8.21
C CYS A 51 -8.45 11.46 7.79
N GLU A 52 -9.62 11.95 8.22
CA GLU A 52 -10.92 11.39 7.81
C GLU A 52 -11.08 11.38 6.28
N ILE A 53 -10.74 12.48 5.61
CA ILE A 53 -10.79 12.58 4.15
C ILE A 53 -9.82 11.58 3.49
N ALA A 54 -8.62 11.40 4.03
CA ALA A 54 -7.66 10.43 3.51
C ALA A 54 -8.17 8.99 3.66
N ILE A 55 -8.77 8.65 4.81
CA ILE A 55 -9.40 7.35 5.07
C ILE A 55 -10.57 7.12 4.09
N GLU A 56 -11.44 8.09 3.88
CA GLU A 56 -12.58 7.96 2.95
C GLU A 56 -12.12 7.71 1.52
N LYS A 57 -11.00 8.31 1.10
CA LYS A 57 -10.41 8.03 -0.22
C LYS A 57 -9.88 6.61 -0.30
N LEU A 58 -9.19 6.13 0.73
CA LEU A 58 -8.69 4.74 0.77
C LEU A 58 -9.83 3.72 0.79
N ASP A 59 -10.93 4.01 1.48
CA ASP A 59 -12.12 3.16 1.48
C ASP A 59 -12.67 2.97 0.05
N LYS A 60 -12.71 4.03 -0.76
CA LYS A 60 -13.16 3.93 -2.16
C LYS A 60 -12.23 3.07 -3.02
N GLU A 61 -10.92 3.14 -2.77
CA GLU A 61 -9.95 2.31 -3.50
C GLU A 61 -10.02 0.84 -3.06
N ILE A 62 -10.28 0.58 -1.77
CA ILE A 62 -10.51 -0.77 -1.24
C ILE A 62 -11.78 -1.36 -1.86
N ASP A 63 -12.90 -0.64 -1.82
CA ASP A 63 -14.17 -1.06 -2.44
C ASP A 63 -13.98 -1.38 -3.93
N PHE A 64 -13.22 -0.56 -4.65
CA PHE A 64 -12.87 -0.80 -6.05
C PHE A 64 -12.11 -2.12 -6.23
N CYS A 65 -11.12 -2.41 -5.37
CA CYS A 65 -10.35 -3.66 -5.45
C CYS A 65 -11.21 -4.88 -5.11
N ASP A 66 -12.06 -4.79 -4.08
CA ASP A 66 -12.96 -5.87 -3.67
C ASP A 66 -14.00 -6.20 -4.77
N GLU A 67 -14.55 -5.18 -5.43
CA GLU A 67 -15.46 -5.35 -6.57
C GLU A 67 -14.77 -6.06 -7.75
N ARG A 68 -13.50 -5.73 -8.01
CA ARG A 68 -12.69 -6.34 -9.07
C ARG A 68 -12.36 -7.79 -8.74
N ALA A 69 -11.88 -8.07 -7.52
CA ALA A 69 -11.62 -9.42 -7.04
C ALA A 69 -12.88 -10.30 -7.12
N SER A 70 -14.02 -9.79 -6.65
CA SER A 70 -15.31 -10.49 -6.75
C SER A 70 -15.71 -10.79 -8.21
N SER A 71 -15.46 -9.84 -9.12
CA SER A 71 -15.73 -10.03 -10.56
C SER A 71 -14.82 -11.10 -11.17
N ILE A 72 -13.58 -11.18 -10.71
CA ILE A 72 -12.61 -12.20 -11.13
C ILE A 72 -13.04 -13.58 -10.64
N GLU A 73 -13.40 -13.74 -9.36
CA GLU A 73 -13.84 -15.03 -8.79
C GLU A 73 -15.07 -15.61 -9.49
N LEU A 74 -15.96 -14.73 -9.97
CA LEU A 74 -17.18 -15.14 -10.68
C LEU A 74 -16.91 -15.55 -12.13
N ASP A 75 -15.75 -15.20 -12.69
CA ASP A 75 -15.40 -15.63 -14.03
C ASP A 75 -15.07 -17.13 -14.07
N ARG A 76 -15.71 -17.83 -15.01
CA ARG A 76 -15.58 -19.28 -15.20
C ARG A 76 -14.95 -19.64 -16.55
N VAL A 77 -14.63 -18.62 -17.34
CA VAL A 77 -14.15 -18.78 -18.72
C VAL A 77 -12.62 -18.74 -18.77
N SER A 78 -11.99 -17.97 -17.89
CA SER A 78 -10.55 -17.77 -17.91
C SER A 78 -9.75 -18.98 -17.42
N PRO A 79 -8.48 -19.10 -17.85
CA PRO A 79 -7.57 -20.10 -17.31
C PRO A 79 -7.44 -19.95 -15.79
N PRO A 80 -7.58 -21.06 -15.01
CA PRO A 80 -7.48 -21.01 -13.55
C PRO A 80 -6.19 -20.36 -13.05
N ASP A 81 -5.05 -20.64 -13.70
CA ASP A 81 -3.75 -20.10 -13.30
C ASP A 81 -3.71 -18.57 -13.45
N TYR A 82 -4.30 -18.02 -14.51
CA TYR A 82 -4.37 -16.57 -14.73
C TYR A 82 -5.35 -15.89 -13.76
N GLN A 83 -6.48 -16.54 -13.49
CA GLN A 83 -7.44 -16.09 -12.47
C GLN A 83 -6.79 -16.04 -11.08
N CYS A 84 -6.05 -17.08 -10.69
CA CYS A 84 -5.35 -17.13 -9.41
C CYS A 84 -4.28 -16.02 -9.33
N TRP A 85 -3.45 -15.88 -10.37
CA TRP A 85 -2.45 -14.80 -10.42
C TRP A 85 -3.07 -13.42 -10.23
N LEU A 86 -4.20 -13.14 -10.91
CA LEU A 86 -4.84 -11.84 -10.82
C LEU A 86 -5.44 -11.59 -9.42
N LEU A 87 -6.06 -12.60 -8.81
CA LEU A 87 -6.57 -12.52 -7.43
C LEU A 87 -5.45 -12.28 -6.42
N GLU A 88 -4.34 -12.98 -6.54
CA GLU A 88 -3.17 -12.81 -5.66
C GLU A 88 -2.62 -11.36 -5.73
N ASN A 89 -2.58 -10.77 -6.92
CA ASN A 89 -2.16 -9.37 -7.08
C ASN A 89 -3.15 -8.39 -6.45
N TYR A 90 -4.46 -8.62 -6.60
CA TYR A 90 -5.48 -7.80 -5.93
C TYR A 90 -5.45 -7.96 -4.40
N GLU A 91 -5.17 -9.15 -3.89
CA GLU A 91 -5.00 -9.39 -2.45
C GLU A 91 -3.78 -8.64 -1.89
N GLN A 92 -2.65 -8.66 -2.59
CA GLN A 92 -1.46 -7.87 -2.22
C GLN A 92 -1.77 -6.38 -2.21
N LEU A 93 -2.48 -5.90 -3.23
CA LEU A 93 -2.90 -4.50 -3.31
C LEU A 93 -3.81 -4.10 -2.14
N LEU A 94 -4.82 -4.93 -1.82
CA LEU A 94 -5.71 -4.73 -0.68
C LEU A 94 -4.93 -4.65 0.63
N SER A 95 -3.98 -5.56 0.85
CA SER A 95 -3.12 -5.55 2.04
C SER A 95 -2.39 -4.20 2.20
N ILE A 96 -1.84 -3.65 1.11
CA ILE A 96 -1.18 -2.34 1.12
C ILE A 96 -2.18 -1.22 1.42
N LEU A 97 -3.36 -1.22 0.78
CA LEU A 97 -4.38 -0.19 1.01
C LEU A 97 -4.89 -0.20 2.45
N TYR A 98 -5.09 -1.38 3.04
CA TYR A 98 -5.46 -1.50 4.45
C TYR A 98 -4.37 -1.00 5.40
N ALA A 99 -3.09 -1.29 5.11
CA ALA A 99 -1.98 -0.76 5.89
C ALA A 99 -1.92 0.77 5.86
N LEU A 100 -2.08 1.36 4.67
CA LEU A 100 -2.13 2.82 4.49
C LEU A 100 -3.33 3.44 5.24
N LYS A 101 -4.49 2.77 5.22
CA LYS A 101 -5.68 3.22 5.95
C LYS A 101 -5.46 3.18 7.45
N ALA A 102 -4.89 2.09 7.97
CA ALA A 102 -4.58 1.94 9.39
C ALA A 102 -3.63 3.05 9.86
N TRP A 103 -2.67 3.44 9.03
CA TRP A 103 -1.74 4.52 9.33
C TRP A 103 -2.44 5.88 9.48
N PHE A 104 -3.32 6.28 8.56
CA PHE A 104 -4.11 7.51 8.74
C PHE A 104 -5.06 7.43 9.93
N ARG A 105 -5.58 6.24 10.23
CA ARG A 105 -6.44 6.03 11.40
C ARG A 105 -5.69 6.24 12.70
N GLN A 106 -4.45 5.76 12.80
CA GLN A 106 -3.59 6.01 13.96
C GLN A 106 -3.38 7.51 14.17
N TYR A 107 -3.00 8.25 13.12
CA TYR A 107 -2.86 9.71 13.22
C TYR A 107 -4.15 10.41 13.66
N GLN A 108 -5.30 9.98 13.12
CA GLN A 108 -6.59 10.51 13.53
C GLN A 108 -6.81 10.31 15.03
N ASP A 109 -6.65 9.07 15.51
CA ASP A 109 -6.89 8.70 16.90
C ASP A 109 -5.91 9.45 17.84
N ASP A 110 -4.65 9.66 17.43
CA ASP A 110 -3.65 10.44 18.18
C ASP A 110 -4.01 11.93 18.26
N TYR A 111 -4.47 12.53 17.16
CA TYR A 111 -4.94 13.92 17.17
C TYR A 111 -6.20 14.10 18.03
N GLU A 112 -7.12 13.13 18.01
CA GLU A 112 -8.30 13.12 18.87
C GLU A 112 -7.92 13.00 20.35
N ALA A 113 -6.98 12.11 20.68
CA ALA A 113 -6.45 11.94 22.04
C ALA A 113 -5.76 13.22 22.54
N LEU A 114 -4.93 13.85 21.70
CA LEU A 114 -4.29 15.13 22.00
C LEU A 114 -5.32 16.24 22.23
N HIS A 115 -6.34 16.32 21.38
CA HIS A 115 -7.42 17.29 21.54
C HIS A 115 -8.16 17.11 22.88
N HIS A 116 -8.43 15.86 23.27
CA HIS A 116 -9.06 15.53 24.54
C HIS A 116 -8.17 15.87 25.76
N ALA A 117 -6.87 15.53 25.71
CA ALA A 117 -5.92 15.84 26.78
C ALA A 117 -5.82 17.35 27.03
N LEU A 118 -5.72 18.15 25.96
CA LEU A 118 -5.69 19.60 26.04
C LEU A 118 -7.01 20.17 26.59
N SER A 119 -8.16 19.61 26.19
CA SER A 119 -9.47 20.01 26.73
C SER A 119 -9.56 19.80 28.25
N ASN A 120 -8.98 18.70 28.73
CA ASN A 120 -8.93 18.34 30.15
C ASN A 120 -7.80 19.00 30.94
N ARG A 121 -6.96 19.82 30.29
CA ARG A 121 -5.76 20.46 30.87
C ARG A 121 -4.74 19.45 31.40
N ASP A 122 -4.70 18.25 30.82
CA ASP A 122 -3.70 17.24 31.11
C ASP A 122 -2.46 17.49 30.23
N ALA A 123 -1.56 18.33 30.75
CA ALA A 123 -0.36 18.75 30.02
C ALA A 123 0.64 17.60 29.84
N ALA A 124 0.74 16.68 30.80
CA ALA A 124 1.71 15.58 30.73
C ALA A 124 1.37 14.64 29.57
N THR A 125 0.11 14.21 29.48
CA THR A 125 -0.38 13.34 28.40
C THR A 125 -0.34 14.06 27.05
N ALA A 126 -0.68 15.36 27.01
CA ALA A 126 -0.63 16.13 25.77
C ALA A 126 0.81 16.27 25.22
N GLU A 127 1.80 16.52 26.09
CA GLU A 127 3.21 16.62 25.69
C GLU A 127 3.79 15.28 25.24
N GLU A 128 3.36 14.16 25.84
CA GLU A 128 3.74 12.81 25.42
C GLU A 128 3.23 12.51 24.00
N ILE A 129 1.91 12.64 23.78
CA ILE A 129 1.31 12.38 22.46
C ILE A 129 1.89 13.31 21.40
N GLN A 130 2.13 14.57 21.73
CA GLN A 130 2.72 15.51 20.77
C GLN A 130 4.15 15.11 20.37
N ARG A 131 4.94 14.57 21.30
CA ARG A 131 6.28 14.05 20.99
C ARG A 131 6.21 12.85 20.05
N ASP A 132 5.30 11.92 20.33
CA ASP A 132 5.13 10.71 19.51
C ASP A 132 4.66 11.07 18.08
N LEU A 133 3.83 12.12 17.94
CA LEU A 133 3.42 12.66 16.65
C LEU A 133 4.53 13.39 15.88
N GLU A 134 5.54 13.91 16.58
CA GLU A 134 6.71 14.58 16.00
C GLU A 134 7.85 13.58 15.69
N GLU A 135 7.87 12.42 16.33
CA GLU A 135 8.75 11.32 15.97
C GLU A 135 8.23 10.64 14.69
N PRO A 136 9.08 10.49 13.64
CA PRO A 136 8.69 9.75 12.46
C PRO A 136 8.33 8.32 12.87
N SER A 137 7.09 7.89 12.65
CA SER A 137 6.71 6.50 12.92
C SER A 137 7.66 5.57 12.15
N GLU A 138 8.21 4.55 12.80
CA GLU A 138 9.04 3.50 12.19
C GLU A 138 8.30 2.80 11.02
N TYR A 139 6.96 2.88 10.99
CA TYR A 139 6.07 2.43 9.91
C TYR A 139 5.83 3.49 8.80
N GLY A 140 6.67 4.52 8.71
CA GLY A 140 6.48 5.75 7.94
C GLY A 140 6.57 5.56 6.43
N LEU A 141 5.47 5.04 5.85
CA LEU A 141 5.33 4.50 4.51
C LEU A 141 6.24 3.31 4.25
N PRO A 142 5.77 2.24 3.57
CA PRO A 142 6.67 1.28 2.99
C PRO A 142 7.57 2.01 1.99
N THR A 143 8.80 2.30 2.42
CA THR A 143 9.87 2.75 1.55
C THR A 143 10.08 1.65 0.52
N GLU A 144 10.40 2.06 -0.71
CA GLU A 144 10.68 1.12 -1.81
C GLU A 144 11.90 0.21 -1.51
N GLU A 145 12.62 0.48 -0.41
CA GLU A 145 13.83 -0.24 0.01
C GLU A 145 13.59 -1.64 0.61
N GLU A 146 12.35 -2.01 1.00
CA GLU A 146 12.07 -3.39 1.41
C GLU A 146 12.04 -4.38 0.24
N SER A 147 12.01 -3.89 -1.02
CA SER A 147 11.97 -4.75 -2.22
C SER A 147 13.34 -5.06 -2.83
N GLU A 148 14.43 -4.41 -2.38
CA GLU A 148 15.78 -4.60 -2.95
C GLU A 148 16.71 -5.48 -2.08
N SER A 149 16.29 -5.92 -0.90
CA SER A 149 17.17 -6.56 0.07
C SER A 149 17.37 -8.08 -0.07
N ASP A 150 16.84 -8.73 -1.11
CA ASP A 150 16.88 -10.20 -1.25
C ASP A 150 17.58 -10.73 -2.52
N LEU A 151 18.49 -9.95 -3.14
CA LEU A 151 19.30 -10.43 -4.29
C LEU A 151 20.81 -10.14 -4.21
N GLY A 152 21.35 -9.87 -3.02
CA GLY A 152 22.77 -9.52 -2.86
C GLY A 152 23.51 -10.40 -1.86
N GLY A 153 23.87 -11.64 -2.22
CA GLY A 153 24.71 -12.44 -1.35
C GLY A 153 25.10 -13.83 -1.85
N ASP A 154 25.87 -13.91 -2.94
CA ASP A 154 27.09 -14.73 -2.96
C ASP A 154 27.91 -14.43 -4.24
N SER A 155 28.93 -13.59 -4.12
CA SER A 155 29.99 -13.49 -5.14
C SER A 155 31.35 -13.41 -4.47
N ASP A 156 32.13 -14.47 -4.73
CA ASP A 156 33.59 -14.53 -4.85
C ASP A 156 34.44 -14.31 -3.59
N MET A 157 34.78 -15.42 -2.93
CA MET A 157 36.02 -15.53 -2.15
C MET A 157 37.20 -15.75 -3.11
N GLU A 158 37.93 -14.68 -3.43
CA GLU A 158 39.32 -14.75 -3.90
C GLU A 158 40.21 -14.98 -2.67
N GLU A 159 40.72 -16.21 -2.50
CA GLU A 159 41.75 -16.50 -1.49
C GLU A 159 43.14 -16.49 -2.15
N ASP A 160 43.76 -15.31 -2.12
CA ASP A 160 45.20 -15.14 -2.32
C ASP A 160 45.96 -15.85 -1.19
N SER A 161 46.90 -16.73 -1.54
CA SER A 161 47.93 -17.20 -0.62
C SER A 161 49.24 -17.39 -1.35
N ASP A 162 50.06 -16.34 -1.27
CA ASP A 162 51.49 -16.34 -1.55
C ASP A 162 52.21 -16.95 -0.34
N ASP A 163 52.89 -18.08 -0.50
CA ASP A 163 53.96 -18.48 0.43
C ASP A 163 55.06 -19.23 -0.34
N GLY A 164 56.22 -18.58 -0.39
CA GLY A 164 57.40 -19.08 -1.07
C GLY A 164 58.09 -20.18 -0.29
N SER A 165 58.71 -21.11 -1.01
CA SER A 165 59.91 -21.82 -0.55
C SER A 165 60.59 -22.50 -1.75
N GLU A 166 61.75 -21.98 -2.15
CA GLU A 166 62.79 -22.75 -2.85
C GLU A 166 63.40 -23.78 -1.88
N PRO A 167 63.85 -24.93 -2.39
CA PRO A 167 65.29 -25.07 -2.64
C PRO A 167 65.68 -25.72 -3.98
#